data_AF-A0A1E1F3D8-F1
#
_entry.id   AF-A0A1E1F3D8-F1
#
_cell.length_a   1.000
_cell.length_b   1.000
_cell.length_c   1.000
_cell.angle_alpha   90.00
_cell.angle_beta   90.00
_cell.angle_gamma   90.00
#
_symmetry.space_group_name_H-M   'P 1'
#
loop_
_entity.id
_entity.type
_entity.pdbx_description
1 polymer ?
#
loop_
_entity_poly.entity_id
_entity_poly.type
_entity_poly.pdbx_seq_one_letter_code
_entity_poly.pdbx_strand_id
1 'polypeptide(L)'
;MRFNPGSTYAAPNLKAVLADPERLKLYHFGRFDIAAIQHYLGVTAAPAYCTKIASRLVRTYTDRHGLKELVRELLGQEISKQQQSSDWGAPVLSDAQKDYAASDVRYLHLLKEELDKRLIREGRMELAQACFDFLPHRAQLDLAGWPEIDIFAHM
;
A
#
# COMPACT_ATOMS: atom_id res chain seq x y z
N MET A 1 8.14 9.84 22.20
CA MET A 1 7.90 9.74 20.74
C MET A 1 9.23 9.96 20.04
N ARG A 2 9.67 9.08 19.13
CA ARG A 2 10.99 9.20 18.46
C ARG A 2 11.04 10.35 17.44
N PHE A 3 9.87 10.77 16.95
CA PHE A 3 9.70 11.92 16.05
C PHE A 3 8.52 12.76 16.54
N ASN A 4 8.77 14.00 16.93
CA ASN A 4 7.74 14.99 17.29
C ASN A 4 7.28 15.75 16.02
N PRO A 5 6.12 16.42 16.04
CA PRO A 5 5.74 17.36 14.98
C PRO A 5 6.90 18.32 14.64
N GLY A 6 7.22 18.46 13.35
CA GLY A 6 8.35 19.28 12.90
C GLY A 6 9.73 18.61 12.96
N SER A 7 9.81 17.31 13.30
CA SER A 7 11.06 16.55 13.18
C SER A 7 11.51 16.44 11.72
N THR A 8 12.81 16.22 11.50
CA THR A 8 13.38 16.06 10.15
C THR A 8 13.03 14.72 9.48
N TYR A 9 12.43 13.78 10.22
CA TYR A 9 12.13 12.40 9.80
C TYR A 9 13.31 11.72 9.07
N ALA A 10 14.54 12.00 9.52
CA ALA A 10 15.76 11.56 8.84
C ALA A 10 15.84 10.02 8.78
N ALA A 11 15.68 9.48 7.57
CA ALA A 11 15.73 8.05 7.29
C ALA A 11 16.49 7.75 5.98
N PRO A 12 17.81 8.03 5.91
CA PRO A 12 18.56 8.00 4.64
C PRO A 12 18.53 6.62 3.96
N ASN A 13 18.71 5.54 4.73
CA ASN A 13 18.68 4.18 4.20
C ASN A 13 17.29 3.80 3.65
N LEU A 14 16.22 4.16 4.38
CA LEU A 14 14.86 3.92 3.94
C LEU A 14 14.53 4.72 2.68
N LYS A 15 14.91 6.00 2.64
CA LYS A 15 14.76 6.86 1.45
C LYS A 15 15.43 6.26 0.23
N ALA A 16 16.67 5.77 0.37
CA ALA A 16 17.40 5.13 -0.71
C ALA A 16 16.67 3.89 -1.26
N VAL A 17 16.13 3.03 -0.38
CA VAL A 17 15.37 1.85 -0.80
C VAL A 17 14.04 2.21 -1.45
N LEU A 18 13.29 3.16 -0.88
CA LEU A 18 11.99 3.56 -1.39
C LEU A 18 12.09 4.25 -2.76
N ALA A 19 13.11 5.08 -2.96
CA ALA A 19 13.35 5.82 -4.19
C ALA A 19 14.06 5.01 -5.29
N ASP A 20 14.54 3.80 -5.00
CA ASP A 20 15.26 2.97 -5.97
C ASP A 20 14.30 2.52 -7.10
N PRO A 21 14.51 2.96 -8.36
CA PRO A 21 13.62 2.61 -9.48
C PRO A 21 13.73 1.14 -9.89
N GLU A 22 14.83 0.46 -9.54
CA GLU A 22 15.05 -0.95 -9.87
C GLU A 22 14.38 -1.90 -8.86
N ARG A 23 13.79 -1.35 -7.78
CA ARG A 23 13.09 -2.13 -6.76
C ARG A 23 11.60 -1.87 -6.81
N LEU A 24 10.81 -2.90 -7.05
CA LEU A 24 9.36 -2.85 -6.92
C LEU A 24 8.95 -2.80 -5.44
N LYS A 25 8.11 -1.83 -5.07
CA LYS A 25 7.52 -1.74 -3.74
C LYS A 25 6.10 -2.32 -3.75
N LEU A 26 5.82 -3.27 -2.87
CA LEU A 26 4.50 -3.89 -2.76
C LEU A 26 3.69 -3.20 -1.66
N TYR A 27 2.45 -2.86 -1.98
CA TYR A 27 1.50 -2.25 -1.07
C TYR A 27 0.16 -2.98 -1.08
N HIS A 28 -0.59 -2.85 0.01
CA HIS A 28 -2.02 -3.04 0.01
C HIS A 28 -2.70 -1.69 0.24
N PHE A 29 -3.30 -1.12 -0.81
CA PHE A 29 -3.82 0.26 -0.80
C PHE A 29 -2.73 1.36 -0.69
N GLY A 30 -1.68 1.24 -1.50
CA GLY A 30 -0.51 2.16 -1.42
C GLY A 30 -0.76 3.64 -1.69
N ARG A 31 -1.98 4.06 -2.10
CA ARG A 31 -2.36 5.46 -2.31
C ARG A 31 -2.01 6.33 -1.09
N PHE A 32 -2.40 5.87 0.10
CA PHE A 32 -2.15 6.57 1.35
C PHE A 32 -0.67 6.53 1.76
N ASP A 33 -0.05 5.35 1.71
CA ASP A 33 1.34 5.16 2.13
C ASP A 33 2.31 5.98 1.28
N ILE A 34 2.11 6.01 -0.04
CA ILE A 34 2.96 6.78 -0.96
C ILE A 34 2.83 8.27 -0.68
N ALA A 35 1.61 8.78 -0.42
CA ALA A 35 1.40 10.18 -0.05
C ALA A 35 2.09 10.53 1.27
N ALA A 36 1.96 9.67 2.29
CA ALA A 36 2.61 9.86 3.58
C ALA A 36 4.15 9.85 3.45
N ILE A 37 4.71 8.90 2.69
CA ILE A 37 6.15 8.83 2.41
C ILE A 37 6.62 10.10 1.70
N GLN A 38 5.90 10.56 0.67
CA GLN A 38 6.27 11.78 -0.03
C GLN A 38 6.24 13.00 0.89
N HIS A 39 5.20 13.13 1.72
CA HIS A 39 5.05 14.25 2.67
C HIS A 39 6.17 14.27 3.72
N TYR A 40 6.45 13.14 4.37
CA TYR A 40 7.38 13.09 5.51
C TYR A 40 8.84 12.86 5.09
N LEU A 41 9.09 12.07 4.04
CA LEU A 41 10.45 11.67 3.63
C LEU A 41 10.92 12.39 2.36
N GLY A 42 10.05 13.07 1.64
CA GLY A 42 10.38 13.85 0.44
C GLY A 42 10.87 13.00 -0.73
N VAL A 43 10.46 11.73 -0.82
CA VAL A 43 10.80 10.82 -1.92
C VAL A 43 9.56 10.17 -2.48
N THR A 44 9.58 9.86 -3.77
CA THR A 44 8.52 9.10 -4.43
C THR A 44 8.83 7.60 -4.31
N ALA A 45 7.98 6.85 -3.62
CA ALA A 45 8.13 5.41 -3.45
C ALA A 45 7.56 4.63 -4.66
N ALA A 46 8.27 4.69 -5.78
CA ALA A 46 7.90 4.06 -7.05
C ALA A 46 9.12 3.36 -7.68
N PRO A 47 8.97 2.29 -8.47
CA PRO A 47 7.71 1.69 -8.93
C PRO A 47 6.94 0.97 -7.82
N ALA A 48 5.61 0.97 -7.92
CA ALA A 48 4.71 0.41 -6.91
C ALA A 48 3.83 -0.69 -7.51
N TYR A 49 3.47 -1.69 -6.72
CA TYR A 49 2.40 -2.65 -7.03
C TYR A 49 1.38 -2.61 -5.91
N CYS A 50 0.09 -2.51 -6.25
CA CYS A 50 -0.96 -2.41 -5.26
C CYS A 50 -1.90 -3.62 -5.33
N THR A 51 -1.81 -4.50 -4.34
CA THR A 51 -2.64 -5.71 -4.25
C THR A 51 -4.15 -5.40 -4.14
N LYS A 52 -4.53 -4.24 -3.57
CA LYS A 52 -5.93 -3.81 -3.54
C LYS A 52 -6.46 -3.43 -4.93
N ILE A 53 -5.66 -2.72 -5.73
CA ILE A 53 -6.01 -2.40 -7.13
C ILE A 53 -6.13 -3.70 -7.94
N ALA A 54 -5.11 -4.55 -7.89
CA ALA A 54 -5.12 -5.85 -8.54
C ALA A 54 -6.34 -6.68 -8.14
N SER A 55 -6.66 -6.73 -6.84
CA SER A 55 -7.84 -7.44 -6.36
C SER A 55 -9.14 -6.85 -6.87
N ARG A 56 -9.32 -5.52 -6.92
CA ARG A 56 -10.53 -4.90 -7.48
C ARG A 56 -10.71 -5.23 -8.96
N LEU A 57 -9.59 -5.34 -9.69
CA LEU A 57 -9.61 -5.68 -11.11
C LEU A 57 -9.93 -7.13 -11.39
N VAL A 58 -9.77 -8.09 -10.46
CA VAL A 58 -9.93 -9.53 -10.77
C VAL A 58 -10.89 -10.30 -9.86
N ARG A 59 -11.11 -9.83 -8.63
CA ARG A 59 -12.07 -10.44 -7.68
C ARG A 59 -13.43 -9.74 -7.78
N THR A 60 -13.99 -9.68 -8.99
CA THR A 60 -15.21 -8.90 -9.30
C THR A 60 -16.51 -9.50 -8.75
N TYR A 61 -16.44 -10.65 -8.10
CA TYR A 61 -17.57 -11.31 -7.43
C TYR A 61 -17.77 -10.86 -5.97
N THR A 62 -16.96 -9.91 -5.48
CA THR A 62 -17.03 -9.45 -4.09
C THR A 62 -16.55 -8.02 -3.95
N ASP A 63 -17.12 -7.27 -3.01
CA ASP A 63 -16.65 -5.94 -2.63
C ASP A 63 -15.57 -5.97 -1.54
N ARG A 64 -15.22 -7.16 -1.05
CA ARG A 64 -14.27 -7.35 0.06
C ARG A 64 -12.83 -7.41 -0.45
N HIS A 65 -12.19 -6.24 -0.52
CA HIS A 65 -10.81 -6.08 -1.00
C HIS A 65 -9.81 -5.66 0.09
N GLY A 66 -10.11 -5.88 1.37
CA GLY A 66 -9.16 -5.61 2.45
C GLY A 66 -8.12 -6.73 2.59
N LEU A 67 -6.91 -6.41 3.08
CA LEU A 67 -5.78 -7.34 3.15
C LEU A 67 -6.14 -8.67 3.83
N LYS A 68 -6.80 -8.62 4.99
CA LYS A 68 -7.26 -9.83 5.72
C LYS A 68 -8.09 -10.76 4.85
N GLU A 69 -8.98 -10.20 4.03
CA GLU A 69 -9.86 -10.97 3.17
C GLU A 69 -9.09 -11.62 2.02
N LEU A 70 -8.14 -10.88 1.41
CA LEU A 70 -7.25 -11.42 0.38
C LEU A 70 -6.38 -12.55 0.94
N VAL A 71 -5.75 -12.35 2.10
CA VAL A 71 -4.89 -13.35 2.73
C VAL A 71 -5.68 -14.62 3.07
N ARG A 72 -6.89 -14.47 3.61
CA ARG A 72 -7.77 -15.60 3.89
C ARG A 72 -8.21 -16.35 2.64
N GLU A 73 -8.73 -15.64 1.65
CA GLU A 73 -9.33 -16.28 0.47
C GLU A 73 -8.28 -16.84 -0.49
N LEU A 74 -7.19 -16.11 -0.72
CA LEU A 74 -6.20 -16.47 -1.73
C LEU A 74 -5.09 -17.36 -1.18
N LEU A 75 -4.76 -17.23 0.11
CA LEU A 75 -3.64 -17.96 0.72
C LEU A 75 -4.08 -18.94 1.82
N GLY A 76 -5.35 -18.93 2.22
CA GLY A 76 -5.85 -19.77 3.31
C GLY A 76 -5.27 -19.43 4.68
N GLN A 77 -4.72 -18.21 4.85
CA GLN A 77 -4.08 -17.77 6.09
C GLN A 77 -4.94 -16.74 6.83
N GLU A 78 -4.74 -16.60 8.14
CA GLU A 78 -5.42 -15.58 8.93
C GLU A 78 -4.46 -14.50 9.44
N ILE A 79 -4.92 -13.26 9.45
CA ILE A 79 -4.24 -12.13 10.10
C ILE A 79 -5.21 -11.39 11.03
N SER A 80 -4.67 -10.97 12.18
CA SER A 80 -5.40 -10.17 13.16
C SER A 80 -5.47 -8.70 12.74
N LYS A 81 -6.58 -8.03 13.05
CA LYS A 81 -6.76 -6.58 12.88
C LYS A 81 -6.79 -5.79 14.19
N GLN A 82 -6.57 -6.45 15.32
CA GLN A 82 -6.83 -5.86 16.65
C GLN A 82 -6.00 -4.61 16.94
N GLN A 83 -4.83 -4.46 16.32
CA GLN A 83 -3.92 -3.34 16.55
C GLN A 83 -4.00 -2.25 15.48
N GLN A 84 -4.95 -2.33 14.54
CA GLN A 84 -5.09 -1.32 13.48
C GLN A 84 -5.35 0.08 14.05
N SER A 85 -6.15 0.18 15.12
CA SER A 85 -6.56 1.44 15.74
C SER A 85 -5.93 1.68 17.12
N SER A 86 -4.80 1.04 17.44
CA SER A 86 -4.06 1.31 18.68
C SER A 86 -3.16 2.55 18.55
N ASP A 87 -2.59 3.02 19.67
CA ASP A 87 -1.70 4.18 19.67
C ASP A 87 -0.32 3.83 19.07
N TRP A 88 -0.16 4.14 17.77
CA TRP A 88 1.11 4.00 17.04
C TRP A 88 2.11 5.13 17.31
N GLY A 89 1.70 6.18 18.03
CA GLY A 89 2.55 7.29 18.45
C GLY A 89 3.27 7.06 19.78
N ALA A 90 2.95 5.95 20.48
CA ALA A 90 3.53 5.59 21.75
C ALA A 90 5.07 5.52 21.69
N PRO A 91 5.79 5.88 22.78
CA PRO A 91 7.26 5.82 22.81
C PRO A 91 7.80 4.39 22.70
N VAL A 92 7.00 3.39 23.09
CA VAL A 92 7.33 1.96 23.02
C VAL A 92 6.15 1.24 22.40
N LEU A 93 6.41 0.47 21.34
CA LEU A 93 5.40 -0.39 20.72
C LEU A 93 5.26 -1.69 21.53
N SER A 94 4.02 -2.11 21.76
CA SER A 94 3.70 -3.43 22.32
C SER A 94 4.07 -4.56 21.35
N ASP A 95 4.24 -5.78 21.86
CA ASP A 95 4.54 -6.94 21.01
C ASP A 95 3.39 -7.24 20.04
N ALA A 96 2.14 -7.06 20.48
CA ALA A 96 0.98 -7.18 19.60
C ALA A 96 1.03 -6.19 18.41
N GLN A 97 1.48 -4.94 18.63
CA GLN A 97 1.66 -3.96 17.55
C GLN A 97 2.77 -4.39 16.59
N LYS A 98 3.90 -4.90 17.10
CA LYS A 98 4.99 -5.39 16.25
C LYS A 98 4.53 -6.58 15.38
N ASP A 99 3.80 -7.52 15.97
CA ASP A 99 3.24 -8.68 15.26
C ASP A 99 2.24 -8.27 14.18
N TYR A 100 1.37 -7.29 14.51
CA TYR A 100 0.45 -6.72 13.53
C TYR A 100 1.22 -6.07 12.36
N ALA A 101 2.19 -5.21 12.64
CA ALA A 101 2.98 -4.53 11.61
C ALA A 101 3.72 -5.51 10.70
N ALA A 102 4.29 -6.58 11.27
CA ALA A 102 4.95 -7.63 10.48
C ALA A 102 3.95 -8.41 9.60
N SER A 103 2.75 -8.69 10.12
CA SER A 103 1.71 -9.45 9.40
C SER A 103 1.12 -8.68 8.22
N ASP A 104 1.11 -7.34 8.28
CA ASP A 104 0.57 -6.46 7.23
C ASP A 104 1.43 -6.47 5.94
N VAL A 105 2.70 -6.88 6.04
CA VAL A 105 3.65 -6.92 4.91
C VAL A 105 4.08 -8.33 4.48
N ARG A 106 4.07 -9.31 5.40
CA ARG A 106 4.64 -10.65 5.17
C ARG A 106 4.03 -11.39 3.98
N TYR A 107 2.74 -11.17 3.70
CA TYR A 107 2.01 -11.90 2.66
C TYR A 107 1.95 -11.19 1.30
N LEU A 108 2.48 -9.97 1.17
CA LEU A 108 2.30 -9.17 -0.04
C LEU A 108 2.94 -9.80 -1.29
N HIS A 109 4.06 -10.50 -1.13
CA HIS A 109 4.72 -11.21 -2.25
C HIS A 109 3.87 -12.38 -2.75
N LEU A 110 3.37 -13.22 -1.84
CA LEU A 110 2.49 -14.35 -2.18
C LEU A 110 1.17 -13.86 -2.80
N LEU A 111 0.62 -12.75 -2.28
CA LEU A 111 -0.56 -12.13 -2.87
C LEU A 111 -0.30 -11.62 -4.29
N LYS A 112 0.86 -11.00 -4.55
CA LYS A 112 1.23 -10.56 -5.90
C LYS A 112 1.26 -11.74 -6.86
N GLU A 113 1.95 -12.83 -6.52
CA GLU A 113 2.02 -14.02 -7.37
C GLU A 113 0.62 -14.56 -7.75
N GLU A 114 -0.28 -14.62 -6.76
CA GLU A 114 -1.64 -15.09 -6.97
C GLU A 114 -2.52 -14.12 -7.76
N LEU A 115 -2.36 -12.82 -7.53
CA LEU A 115 -3.11 -11.79 -8.23
C LEU A 115 -2.62 -11.67 -9.69
N ASP A 116 -1.33 -11.84 -9.95
CA ASP A 116 -0.76 -11.79 -11.30
C ASP A 116 -1.32 -12.90 -12.18
N LYS A 117 -1.39 -14.15 -11.67
CA LYS A 117 -2.03 -15.27 -12.39
C LYS A 117 -3.47 -14.94 -12.79
N ARG A 118 -4.24 -14.31 -11.89
CA ARG A 118 -5.63 -13.91 -12.13
C ARG A 118 -5.70 -12.75 -13.12
N LEU A 119 -4.84 -11.73 -12.98
CA LEU A 119 -4.75 -10.59 -13.90
C LEU A 119 -4.45 -11.04 -15.33
N ILE A 120 -3.51 -11.98 -15.50
CA ILE A 120 -3.18 -12.56 -16.80
C ILE A 120 -4.38 -13.35 -17.34
N ARG A 121 -4.98 -14.23 -16.53
CA ARG A 121 -6.15 -15.03 -16.93
C ARG A 121 -7.32 -14.18 -17.41
N GLU A 122 -7.60 -13.06 -16.72
CA GLU A 122 -8.69 -12.14 -17.07
C GLU A 122 -8.32 -11.13 -18.16
N GLY A 123 -7.08 -11.14 -18.67
CA GLY A 123 -6.60 -10.17 -19.68
C GLY A 123 -6.50 -8.73 -19.17
N ARG A 124 -6.27 -8.52 -17.86
CA ARG A 124 -6.28 -7.21 -17.19
C ARG A 124 -4.92 -6.75 -16.68
N MET A 125 -3.84 -7.46 -17.00
CA MET A 125 -2.49 -7.14 -16.53
C MET A 125 -2.02 -5.75 -16.99
N GLU A 126 -2.19 -5.41 -18.27
CA GLU A 126 -1.78 -4.10 -18.80
C GLU A 126 -2.53 -2.95 -18.14
N LEU A 127 -3.84 -3.11 -17.92
CA LEU A 127 -4.65 -2.14 -17.19
C LEU A 127 -4.17 -1.97 -15.74
N ALA A 128 -3.87 -3.09 -15.07
CA ALA A 128 -3.32 -3.04 -13.72
C ALA A 128 -1.97 -2.31 -13.68
N GLN A 129 -1.09 -2.57 -14.64
CA GLN A 129 0.19 -1.89 -14.77
C GLN A 129 0.00 -0.37 -14.94
N ALA A 130 -0.89 0.07 -15.83
CA ALA A 130 -1.20 1.49 -15.98
C ALA A 130 -1.74 2.12 -14.68
N CYS A 131 -2.58 1.41 -13.92
CA CYS A 131 -3.02 1.86 -12.61
C CYS A 131 -1.87 1.94 -11.58
N PHE A 132 -0.92 1.01 -11.63
CA PHE A 132 0.26 1.01 -10.76
C PHE A 132 1.19 2.18 -11.06
N ASP A 133 1.44 2.45 -12.34
CA ASP A 133 2.28 3.54 -12.80
C ASP A 133 1.65 4.91 -12.46
N PHE A 134 0.32 5.00 -12.49
CA PHE A 134 -0.39 6.22 -12.10
C PHE A 134 -0.50 6.41 -10.57
N LEU A 135 -0.33 5.36 -9.77
CA LEU A 135 -0.56 5.40 -8.33
C LEU A 135 0.26 6.47 -7.58
N PRO A 136 1.55 6.71 -7.88
CA PRO A 136 2.32 7.80 -7.26
C PRO A 136 1.77 9.18 -7.61
N HIS A 137 1.27 9.38 -8.84
CA HIS A 137 0.63 10.62 -9.24
C HIS A 137 -0.72 10.82 -8.54
N ARG A 138 -1.51 9.74 -8.38
CA ARG A 138 -2.74 9.78 -7.59
C ARG A 138 -2.47 10.18 -6.14
N ALA A 139 -1.41 9.68 -5.53
CA ALA A 139 -0.98 10.09 -4.20
C ALA A 139 -0.55 11.57 -4.14
N GLN A 140 0.15 12.06 -5.16
CA GLN A 140 0.52 13.47 -5.27
C GLN A 140 -0.70 14.40 -5.40
N LEU A 141 -1.72 13.99 -6.17
CA LEU A 141 -2.99 14.72 -6.28
C LEU A 141 -3.68 14.86 -4.91
N ASP A 142 -3.60 13.84 -4.05
CA ASP A 142 -4.18 13.90 -2.71
C ASP A 142 -3.49 14.97 -1.86
N LEU A 143 -2.15 15.01 -1.89
CA LEU A 143 -1.36 16.04 -1.20
C LEU A 143 -1.59 17.45 -1.76
N ALA A 144 -1.92 17.55 -3.05
CA ALA A 144 -2.19 18.82 -3.72
C ALA A 144 -3.64 19.32 -3.55
N GLY A 145 -4.48 18.61 -2.79
CA GLY A 145 -5.81 19.06 -2.41
C GLY A 145 -6.97 18.38 -3.14
N TRP A 146 -6.73 17.28 -3.86
CA TRP A 146 -7.77 16.51 -4.55
C TRP A 146 -8.06 15.10 -3.96
N PRO A 147 -8.09 14.86 -2.63
CA PRO A 147 -8.17 13.50 -2.07
C PRO A 147 -9.51 12.79 -2.35
N GLU A 148 -10.62 13.52 -2.45
CA GLU A 148 -11.94 12.92 -2.70
C GLU A 148 -12.42 13.14 -4.15
N ILE A 149 -11.65 13.89 -4.94
CA ILE A 149 -12.01 14.23 -6.31
C ILE A 149 -11.33 13.24 -7.26
N ASP A 150 -12.14 12.50 -8.01
CA ASP A 150 -11.65 11.83 -9.20
C ASP A 150 -11.38 12.88 -10.27
N ILE A 151 -10.11 13.11 -10.60
CA ILE A 151 -9.68 14.14 -11.55
C ILE A 151 -10.16 13.86 -12.98
N PHE A 152 -10.63 12.64 -13.24
CA PHE A 152 -11.19 12.23 -14.52
C PHE A 152 -12.71 12.38 -14.59
N ALA A 153 -13.39 12.69 -13.48
CA ALA A 153 -14.84 12.89 -13.44
C ALA A 153 -15.22 14.34 -13.78
N HIS A 154 -16.41 14.54 -14.36
CA HIS A 154 -16.89 15.86 -14.78
C HIS A 154 -17.33 16.76 -13.62
N MET A 155 -18.06 16.21 -12.65
CA MET A 155 -18.44 16.73 -11.32
C MET A 155 -19.42 15.73 -10.70
#